data_AF-A0A7I7NR93-F1
#
_entry.id   AF-A0A7I7NR93-F1
#
_cell.length_a   1.000
_cell.length_b   1.000
_cell.length_c   1.000
_cell.angle_alpha   90.00
_cell.angle_beta   90.00
_cell.angle_gamma   90.00
#
_symmetry.space_group_name_H-M   'P 1'
#
loop_
_entity.id
_entity.type
_entity.pdbx_description
1 polymer ?
#
loop_
_entity_poly.entity_id
_entity_poly.type
_entity_poly.pdbx_seq_one_letter_code
_entity_poly.pdbx_strand_id
1 'polypeptide(L)' 'MFDLIELYTHWQAGRSQVQLWQSLGMDRKTIRKYLAPAVAGALAQAENR' A
#
# COMPACT_ATOMS: atom_id res chain seq x y z
N MET A 1 -9.01 13.88 5.23
CA MET A 1 -7.56 14.14 5.14
C MET A 1 -6.93 12.85 4.68
N PHE A 2 -6.10 12.89 3.64
CA PHE A 2 -5.41 11.71 3.11
C PHE A 2 -4.17 11.47 3.98
N ASP A 3 -4.03 10.27 4.54
CA ASP A 3 -2.87 9.90 5.35
C ASP A 3 -2.14 8.70 4.74
N LEU A 4 -0.90 8.95 4.31
CA LEU A 4 0.01 7.90 3.84
C LEU A 4 0.34 6.92 4.96
N ILE A 5 0.39 7.38 6.21
CA ILE A 5 0.66 6.53 7.36
C ILE A 5 -0.45 5.50 7.48
N GLU A 6 -1.72 5.91 7.45
CA GLU A 6 -2.87 5.01 7.52
C GLU A 6 -2.89 4.00 6.35
N LEU A 7 -2.55 4.44 5.13
CA LEU A 7 -2.39 3.56 3.97
C LEU A 7 -1.33 2.46 4.23
N TYR A 8 -0.13 2.85 4.68
CA TYR A 8 0.95 1.90 4.92
C TYR A 8 0.66 0.99 6.13
N THR A 9 0.06 1.52 7.20
CA THR A 9 -0.36 0.73 8.37
C THR A 9 -1.35 -0.37 7.97
N HIS A 10 -2.37 -0.02 7.20
CA HIS A 10 -3.35 -1.01 6.74
C HIS A 10 -2.79 -2.02 5.74
N TRP A 11 -1.89 -1.58 4.86
CA TRP A 11 -1.21 -2.48 3.93
C TRP A 11 -0.30 -3.47 4.67
N GLN A 12 0.50 -3.01 5.63
CA GLN A 12 1.33 -3.86 6.48
C GLN A 12 0.50 -4.80 7.35
N ALA A 13 -0.72 -4.42 7.72
CA ALA A 13 -1.69 -5.30 8.38
C ALA A 13 -2.30 -6.38 7.44
N GLY A 14 -1.87 -6.46 6.18
CA GLY A 14 -2.26 -7.51 5.24
C GLY A 14 -3.52 -7.18 4.42
N ARG A 15 -4.02 -5.95 4.44
CA ARG A 15 -5.18 -5.58 3.60
C ARG A 15 -4.79 -5.53 2.13
N SER A 16 -5.71 -6.02 1.29
CA SER A 16 -5.61 -5.91 -0.16
C SER A 16 -5.82 -4.46 -0.65
N GLN A 17 -5.30 -4.14 -1.84
CA GLN A 17 -5.51 -2.82 -2.46
C GLN A 17 -6.99 -2.47 -2.68
N VAL A 18 -7.85 -3.48 -2.87
CA VAL A 18 -9.30 -3.27 -3.01
C VAL A 18 -9.93 -2.84 -1.68
N GLN A 19 -9.55 -3.49 -0.58
CA GLN A 19 -10.01 -3.12 0.75
C GLN A 19 -9.51 -1.73 1.14
N LEU A 20 -8.28 -1.37 0.78
CA LEU A 20 -7.71 -0.04 1.00
C LEU A 20 -8.49 1.05 0.24
N TRP A 21 -8.86 0.79 -1.02
CA TRP A 21 -9.67 1.72 -1.83
C TRP A 21 -11.03 1.97 -1.18
N GLN A 22 -11.68 0.91 -0.69
CA GLN A 22 -12.98 1.00 -0.02
C GLN A 22 -12.90 1.69 1.34
N SER A 23 -11.85 1.45 2.12
CA SER A 23 -11.72 1.98 3.48
C SER A 23 -11.23 3.43 3.53
N LEU A 24 -10.34 3.81 2.61
CA LEU A 24 -9.69 5.13 2.62
C LEU A 24 -10.41 6.16 1.73
N GLY A 25 -11.46 5.76 1.00
CA GLY A 25 -12.17 6.63 0.05
C GLY A 25 -11.26 7.17 -1.06
N MET A 26 -10.20 6.42 -1.38
CA MET A 26 -9.07 6.89 -2.20
C MET A 26 -8.97 6.04 -3.44
N ASP A 27 -8.91 6.65 -4.62
CA ASP A 27 -8.94 5.92 -5.89
C ASP A 27 -7.79 4.89 -6.05
N ARG A 28 -8.08 3.84 -6.82
CA ARG A 28 -7.16 2.71 -7.03
C ARG A 28 -5.84 3.11 -7.72
N LYS A 29 -5.81 4.21 -8.47
CA LYS A 29 -4.59 4.70 -9.14
C LYS A 29 -3.67 5.37 -8.12
N THR A 30 -4.24 6.13 -7.19
CA THR A 30 -3.52 6.75 -6.08
C THR A 30 -2.92 5.69 -5.16
N ILE A 31 -3.69 4.68 -4.77
CA ILE A 31 -3.17 3.54 -3.97
C ILE A 31 -1.99 2.86 -4.68
N ARG A 32 -2.13 2.55 -5.97
CA ARG A 32 -1.04 1.93 -6.75
C ARG A 32 0.20 2.81 -6.82
N LYS A 33 0.04 4.11 -7.05
CA LYS A 33 1.15 5.07 -7.12
C LYS A 33 1.99 5.04 -5.85
N TYR A 34 1.36 5.00 -4.67
CA TYR A 34 2.08 5.06 -3.40
C TYR A 34 2.57 3.69 -2.90
N LEU A 35 1.89 2.59 -3.25
CA LEU A 35 2.36 1.25 -2.90
C LEU A 35 3.45 0.72 -3.84
N ALA A 36 3.53 1.18 -5.09
CA ALA A 36 4.53 0.70 -6.06
C ALA A 36 5.98 0.70 -5.52
N PRO A 37 6.53 1.80 -4.95
CA PRO A 37 7.88 1.78 -4.41
C PRO A 37 8.02 0.85 -3.19
N ALA A 38 7.00 0.74 -2.34
CA ALA A 38 7.02 -0.14 -1.17
C ALA A 38 7.01 -1.63 -1.56
N VAL A 39 6.23 -1.99 -2.58
CA VAL A 39 6.20 -3.35 -3.14
C VAL A 39 7.53 -3.69 -3.80
N ALA A 40 8.11 -2.78 -4.59
CA ALA A 40 9.42 -2.99 -5.20
C ALA A 40 10.52 -3.21 -4.14
N GLY A 41 10.52 -2.40 -3.08
CA GLY A 41 11.44 -2.57 -1.95
C GLY A 41 11.23 -3.89 -1.19
N ALA A 42 9.97 -4.29 -0.95
CA ALA A 42 9.65 -5.55 -0.28
C ALA A 42 10.10 -6.78 -1.09
N LEU A 43 9.94 -6.74 -2.43
CA LEU A 43 10.42 -7.79 -3.32
C LEU A 43 11.97 -7.86 -3.32
N ALA A 44 12.64 -6.71 -3.42
CA ALA A 44 14.10 -6.65 -3.35
C ALA A 44 14.65 -7.14 -2.00
N GLN A 45 13.94 -6.90 -0.90
CA GLN A 45 14.31 -7.44 0.42
C GLN A 45 14.08 -8.96 0.53
N ALA A 46 13.04 -9.48 -0.12
CA ALA A 46 12.75 -10.92 -0.14
C ALA A 46 13.75 -11.70 -0.99
N GLU A 47 14.27 -11.10 -2.08
CA GLU A 47 15.30 -11.71 -2.93
C GLU A 47 16.68 -11.78 -2.26
N ASN A 48 16.94 -10.93 -1.27
CA ASN A 48 18.22 -10.80 -0.59
C ASN A 48 18.29 -11.55 0.77
N ARG A 49 17.35 -12.49 1.00
CA ARG A 49 17.23 -13.32 2.21
C ARG A 49 17.40 -14.80 1.88
#